data_AF-A0A2N1RMJ9-F1
#
_entry.id   AF-A0A2N1RMJ9-F1
#
_cell.length_a   1.000
_cell.length_b   1.000
_cell.length_c   1.000
_cell.angle_alpha   90.00
_cell.angle_beta   90.00
_cell.angle_gamma   90.00
#
_symmetry.space_group_name_H-M   'P 1'
#
loop_
_entity.id
_entity.type
_entity.pdbx_description
1 polymer ?
#
loop_
_entity_poly.entity_id
_entity_poly.type
_entity_poly.pdbx_seq_one_letter_code
_entity_poly.pdbx_strand_id
1 'polypeptide(L)' 'PLNEPVAWRGPIVMNTDEELDTAFSQLRDGTFIK' A
#
# COMPACT_ATOMS: atom_id res chain seq x y z
N PRO A 1 -12.39 -16.28 5.55
CA PRO A 1 -12.07 -15.11 4.70
C PRO A 1 -12.01 -13.84 5.55
N LEU A 2 -10.92 -13.07 5.46
CA LEU A 2 -10.92 -11.70 6.00
C LEU A 2 -11.82 -10.88 5.09
N ASN A 3 -12.94 -10.36 5.61
CA ASN A 3 -13.86 -9.50 4.85
C ASN A 3 -13.34 -8.06 4.77
N GLU A 4 -12.03 -7.90 4.71
CA GLU A 4 -11.38 -6.60 4.64
C GLU A 4 -11.28 -6.18 3.16
N PRO A 5 -11.48 -4.89 2.85
CA PRO A 5 -11.18 -4.36 1.52
C PRO A 5 -9.71 -4.63 1.18
N VAL A 6 -9.44 -5.01 -0.06
CA VAL A 6 -8.08 -5.26 -0.55
C VAL A 6 -7.80 -4.33 -1.71
N ALA A 7 -6.76 -3.52 -1.56
CA ALA A 7 -6.18 -2.69 -2.62
C ALA A 7 -4.82 -3.27 -3.00
N TRP A 8 -4.60 -3.51 -4.30
CA TRP A 8 -3.36 -4.12 -4.80
C TRP A 8 -2.81 -3.40 -6.03
N ARG A 9 -1.53 -3.02 -5.97
CA ARG A 9 -0.80 -2.45 -7.11
C ARG A 9 0.66 -2.87 -7.05
N GLY A 10 1.10 -3.64 -8.05
CA GLY A 10 2.48 -4.13 -8.14
C GLY A 10 2.87 -4.98 -6.91
N PRO A 11 4.01 -4.72 -6.25
CA PRO A 11 4.45 -5.54 -5.12
C PRO A 11 3.79 -5.15 -3.77
N ILE A 12 2.89 -4.17 -3.73
CA ILE A 12 2.34 -3.61 -2.49
C ILE A 12 0.86 -3.96 -2.37
N VAL A 13 0.47 -4.53 -1.22
CA VAL A 13 -0.91 -4.87 -0.85
C VAL A 13 -1.30 -4.04 0.38
N MET A 14 -2.45 -3.38 0.32
CA MET A 14 -3.04 -2.54 1.37
C MET A 14 -4.55 -2.75 1.45
N ASN A 15 -5.24 -2.02 2.34
CA ASN A 15 -6.69 -2.08 2.46
C ASN A 15 -7.40 -0.99 1.64
N THR A 16 -6.75 0.14 1.36
CA THR A 16 -7.32 1.22 0.52
C THR A 16 -6.36 1.74 -0.55
N ASP A 17 -6.90 2.43 -1.56
CA ASP A 17 -6.10 3.06 -2.62
C ASP A 17 -5.23 4.21 -2.09
N GLU A 18 -5.71 4.96 -1.09
CA GLU A 18 -4.94 6.03 -0.44
C GLU A 18 -3.70 5.48 0.29
N GLU A 19 -3.83 4.30 0.90
CA GLU A 19 -2.69 3.59 1.51
C GLU A 19 -1.68 3.15 0.45
N LEU A 20 -2.14 2.66 -0.71
CA LEU A 20 -1.24 2.37 -1.83
C LEU A 20 -0.49 3.61 -2.28
N ASP A 21 -1.19 4.73 -2.51
CA ASP A 21 -0.56 5.97 -2.96
C ASP A 21 0.49 6.49 -1.97
N THR A 22 0.18 6.40 -0.67
CA THR A 22 1.12 6.74 0.40
C THR A 22 2.34 5.81 0.40
N ALA A 23 2.12 4.49 0.28
CA ALA A 23 3.18 3.49 0.24
C ALA A 23 4.10 3.69 -0.97
N PHE A 24 3.54 4.02 -2.13
CA PHE A 24 4.34 4.37 -3.31
C PHE A 24 5.12 5.67 -3.12
N SER A 25 4.58 6.67 -2.41
CA SER A 25 5.33 7.87 -2.08
C SER A 25 6.53 7.56 -1.19
N GLN A 26 6.30 6.84 -0.08
CA GLN A 26 7.37 6.42 0.83
C GLN A 26 8.43 5.55 0.13
N LEU A 27 8.01 4.68 -0.79
CA LEU A 27 8.93 3.86 -1.57
C LEU A 27 9.82 4.73 -2.48
N ARG A 28 9.25 5.76 -3.12
CA ARG A 28 10.02 6.73 -3.92
C ARG A 28 10.97 7.56 -3.05
N ASP A 29 10.54 7.91 -1.85
CA ASP A 29 11.31 8.74 -0.92
C ASP A 29 12.36 7.93 -0.12
N GLY A 30 12.38 6.60 -0.28
CA GLY A 30 13.27 5.71 0.46
C GLY A 30 12.94 5.59 1.95
N THR A 31 11.73 5.98 2.36
CA THR A 31 11.25 5.99 3.75
C THR A 31 10.25 4.88 4.05
N PHE A 32 10.04 3.96 3.12
CA PHE A 32 9.13 2.81 3.28
C PHE A 32 9.68 1.83 4.32
N ILE A 33 9.29 2.00 5.58
CA ILE A 33 9.61 1.10 6.70
C ILE A 33 8.30 0.57 7.30
N LYS A 34 8.31 -0.73 7.59
CA LYS A 34 7.18 -1.54 8.08
C LYS A 34 6.74 -1.18 9.49
#